data_AF-A0A6G8B1R3-F1
#
_entry.id   AF-A0A6G8B1R3-F1
#
_cell.length_a   1.000
_cell.length_b   1.000
_cell.length_c   1.000
_cell.angle_alpha   90.00
_cell.angle_beta   90.00
_cell.angle_gamma   90.00
#
_symmetry.space_group_name_H-M   'P 1'
#
loop_
_entity.id
_entity.type
_entity.pdbx_description
1 polymer ?
#
loop_
_entity_poly.entity_id
_entity_poly.type
_entity_poly.pdbx_seq_one_letter_code
_entity_poly.pdbx_strand_id
1 'polypeptide(L)'
;MTQVGHIVIGFIIVIAAIYLFIFVAQRLIARQVAKLTVKLQTLKDIPMQERLVKGRKMSLMGKTLDDFQENEALYNRIATTDFDAVSQQADQVLVAAHGFNVWQTNQELRNLKKQVAQVARNIDTVNQGLTDLERIDEEHKQAVQDLESKYKELRKTLLSQNFIFGNTLDKLEDVLGELEDEFAEFARLTEAGDHVAASEIYESLAMETNQLEERMNQIPELVKDLTKTIPNQEEELQTTLDQMIEQGFTFQDNLVENALMQIEADRQVALETLKDLTLKKVQERLVTLHQAIDQIYQTFEKEYQASQIVQNKLETLREYLGHLQQQNQNLNQLVGQLNQNYIFNHDEENSIRDFARQLLQIEKNLDDIRLGINKNEVVYSQLTDQLMIDEKQLDQLEEKQLNLWESLNVLPEIVQTAQNKVELFIEAMRKIKRRVERQGLPGAPTAYLNFFDQVSEMLNKLQQQVNAPRVNVDDLQRQVSIVGSDLDNLQAATNDLLANATLTGILLHKANQYREYPEVGQAVQNAQVEYNQFYNYEKAVEVLGQTLDRIESGTTDRLREQNQQNRLF
;
A
#
# COMPACT_ATOMS: atom_id res chain seq x y z
N MET A 1 -74.87 96.38 4.76
CA MET A 1 -74.86 95.83 6.13
C MET A 1 -74.33 94.38 6.24
N THR A 2 -73.53 93.82 5.32
CA THR A 2 -72.99 92.45 5.51
C THR A 2 -71.49 92.28 5.21
N GLN A 3 -70.86 93.04 4.30
CA GLN A 3 -69.44 92.81 3.97
C GLN A 3 -68.43 93.27 5.03
N VAL A 4 -68.66 94.40 5.71
CA VAL A 4 -67.77 94.88 6.80
C VAL A 4 -67.84 93.93 8.01
N GLY A 5 -69.00 93.33 8.29
CA GLY A 5 -69.16 92.32 9.34
C GLY A 5 -68.39 91.02 9.05
N HIS A 6 -68.40 90.53 7.82
CA HIS A 6 -67.65 89.32 7.45
C HIS A 6 -66.13 89.52 7.44
N ILE A 7 -65.62 90.71 7.06
CA ILE A 7 -64.19 91.03 7.12
C ILE A 7 -63.72 91.13 8.57
N VAL A 8 -64.51 91.76 9.45
CA VAL A 8 -64.20 91.86 10.89
C VAL A 8 -64.29 90.49 11.57
N ILE A 9 -65.31 89.69 11.27
CA ILE A 9 -65.44 88.31 11.79
C ILE A 9 -64.31 87.42 11.27
N GLY A 10 -63.93 87.52 9.99
CA GLY A 10 -62.80 86.80 9.41
C GLY A 10 -61.47 87.19 10.05
N PHE A 11 -61.25 88.48 10.31
CA PHE A 11 -60.06 88.99 11.00
C PHE A 11 -59.99 88.51 12.46
N ILE A 12 -61.13 88.49 13.17
CA ILE A 12 -61.22 87.94 14.54
C ILE A 12 -60.95 86.43 14.54
N ILE A 13 -61.47 85.68 13.57
CA ILE A 13 -61.21 84.23 13.45
C ILE A 13 -59.73 83.96 13.14
N VAL A 14 -59.09 84.76 12.28
CA VAL A 14 -57.66 84.62 11.99
C VAL A 14 -56.81 84.96 13.22
N ILE A 15 -57.14 86.02 13.96
CA ILE A 15 -56.46 86.34 15.22
C ILE A 15 -56.68 85.24 16.26
N ALA A 16 -57.90 84.70 16.37
CA ALA A 16 -58.20 83.59 17.28
C ALA A 16 -57.46 82.31 16.89
N ALA A 17 -57.33 82.01 15.59
CA ALA A 17 -56.55 80.87 15.10
C ALA A 17 -55.05 81.03 15.35
N ILE A 18 -54.49 82.25 15.18
CA ILE A 18 -53.09 82.56 15.52
C ILE A 18 -52.88 82.42 17.03
N TYR A 19 -53.80 82.92 17.85
CA TYR A 19 -53.72 82.81 19.31
C TYR A 19 -53.82 81.34 19.78
N LEU A 20 -54.71 80.55 19.16
CA LEU A 20 -54.85 79.12 19.41
C LEU A 20 -53.58 78.35 18.99
N PHE A 21 -52.99 78.68 17.84
CA PHE A 21 -51.75 78.06 17.38
C PHE A 21 -50.58 78.37 18.33
N ILE A 22 -50.45 79.64 18.76
CA ILE A 22 -49.46 80.04 19.76
C ILE A 22 -49.72 79.27 21.06
N PHE A 23 -50.96 79.26 21.57
CA PHE A 23 -51.32 78.56 22.81
C PHE A 23 -51.01 77.05 22.76
N VAL A 24 -51.30 76.37 21.65
CA VAL A 24 -50.97 74.94 21.48
C VAL A 24 -49.46 74.74 21.41
N ALA A 25 -48.73 75.59 20.66
CA ALA A 25 -47.28 75.51 20.55
C ALA A 25 -46.59 75.74 21.91
N GLN A 26 -47.03 76.74 22.68
CA GLN A 26 -46.56 77.02 24.04
C GLN A 26 -46.77 75.80 24.95
N ARG A 27 -47.95 75.18 24.91
CA ARG A 27 -48.26 73.99 25.72
C ARG A 27 -47.45 72.76 25.31
N LEU A 28 -47.14 72.59 24.02
CA LEU A 28 -46.28 71.52 23.52
C LEU A 28 -44.82 71.72 23.93
N ILE A 29 -44.28 72.95 23.83
CA ILE A 29 -42.92 73.30 24.25
C ILE A 29 -42.79 73.12 25.76
N ALA A 30 -43.73 73.64 26.57
CA ALA A 30 -43.72 73.48 28.02
C ALA A 30 -43.76 72.00 28.45
N ARG A 31 -44.54 71.15 27.76
CA ARG A 31 -44.53 69.69 27.99
C ARG A 31 -43.20 69.05 27.62
N GLN A 32 -42.54 69.51 26.56
CA GLN A 32 -41.23 68.97 26.16
C GLN A 32 -40.12 69.40 27.13
N VAL A 33 -40.13 70.65 27.59
CA VAL A 33 -39.18 71.12 28.61
C VAL A 33 -39.43 70.38 29.92
N ALA A 34 -40.67 70.22 30.38
CA ALA A 34 -40.98 69.44 31.58
C ALA A 34 -40.46 67.99 31.48
N LYS A 35 -40.59 67.34 30.32
CA LYS A 35 -40.00 66.01 30.09
C LYS A 35 -38.47 66.03 30.14
N LEU A 36 -37.81 67.08 29.64
CA LEU A 36 -36.36 67.23 29.70
C LEU A 36 -35.87 67.54 31.13
N THR A 37 -36.60 68.36 31.88
CA THR A 37 -36.31 68.66 33.31
C THR A 37 -36.47 67.41 34.16
N VAL A 38 -37.52 66.62 33.95
CA VAL A 38 -37.68 65.32 34.64
C VAL A 38 -36.53 64.38 34.29
N LYS A 39 -36.11 64.30 33.02
CA LYS A 39 -34.93 63.52 32.62
C LYS A 39 -33.65 64.00 33.28
N LEU A 40 -33.45 65.31 33.37
CA LEU A 40 -32.30 65.91 34.04
C LEU A 40 -32.29 65.58 35.54
N GLN A 41 -33.45 65.63 36.18
CA GLN A 41 -33.63 65.26 37.58
C GLN A 41 -33.33 63.77 37.81
N THR A 42 -33.83 62.88 36.95
CA THR A 42 -33.51 61.44 37.05
C THR A 42 -32.03 61.14 36.84
N LEU A 43 -31.30 61.96 36.06
CA LEU A 43 -29.85 61.84 35.90
C LEU A 43 -29.08 62.35 37.12
N LYS A 44 -29.62 63.34 37.83
CA LYS A 44 -29.06 63.88 39.08
C LYS A 44 -29.28 62.96 40.27
N ASP A 45 -30.40 62.22 40.27
CA ASP A 45 -30.75 61.25 41.32
C ASP A 45 -29.97 59.92 41.21
N ILE A 46 -29.15 59.72 40.18
CA ILE A 46 -28.24 58.57 40.10
C ILE A 46 -27.19 58.72 41.21
N PRO A 47 -26.98 57.71 42.09
CA PRO A 47 -26.07 57.77 43.23
C PRO A 47 -24.59 57.67 42.81
N MET A 48 -24.17 58.43 41.81
CA MET A 48 -22.81 58.45 41.29
C MET A 48 -21.80 58.95 42.32
N GLN A 49 -22.22 59.84 43.23
CA GLN A 49 -21.35 60.33 44.29
C GLN A 49 -20.99 59.23 45.30
N GLU A 50 -21.92 58.32 45.61
CA GLU A 50 -21.65 57.15 46.46
C GLU A 50 -20.71 56.17 45.76
N ARG A 51 -20.88 55.96 44.44
CA ARG A 51 -19.99 55.12 43.63
C ARG A 51 -18.59 55.70 43.50
N LEU A 52 -18.45 57.02 43.35
CA LEU A 52 -17.14 57.70 43.34
C LEU A 52 -16.45 57.63 44.71
N VAL A 53 -17.21 57.75 45.81
CA VAL A 53 -16.66 57.53 47.16
C VAL A 53 -16.23 56.09 47.37
N LYS A 54 -16.96 55.11 46.83
CA LYS A 54 -16.58 53.70 46.84
C LYS A 54 -15.35 53.43 45.97
N GLY A 55 -15.27 54.03 44.78
CA GLY A 55 -14.09 53.96 43.90
C GLY A 55 -12.85 54.59 44.52
N ARG A 56 -12.98 55.72 45.24
CA ARG A 56 -11.86 56.32 46.00
C ARG A 56 -11.39 55.46 47.17
N LYS A 57 -12.24 54.55 47.67
CA LYS A 57 -11.87 53.58 48.71
C LYS A 57 -11.21 52.32 48.13
N MET A 58 -11.27 52.13 46.80
CA MET A 58 -10.45 51.12 46.14
C MET A 58 -9.03 51.68 46.10
N SER A 59 -8.04 50.84 46.42
CA SER A 59 -6.65 51.17 46.11
C SER A 59 -6.58 51.29 44.59
N LEU A 60 -6.19 52.45 44.05
CA LEU A 60 -6.03 52.69 42.61
C LEU A 60 -4.66 53.32 42.40
N MET A 61 -3.86 52.76 41.51
CA MET A 61 -2.49 53.24 41.23
C MET A 61 -2.18 53.17 39.73
N GLY A 62 -1.18 53.93 39.29
CA GLY A 62 -0.75 53.92 37.89
C GLY A 62 -1.84 54.40 36.93
N LYS A 63 -1.98 53.72 35.79
CA LYS A 63 -2.92 54.09 34.72
C LYS A 63 -4.39 54.00 35.15
N THR A 64 -4.70 53.08 36.07
CA THR A 64 -6.04 52.92 36.64
C THR A 64 -6.45 54.13 37.50
N LEU A 65 -5.49 54.74 38.21
CA LEU A 65 -5.74 55.98 38.96
C LEU A 65 -6.02 57.16 38.02
N ASP A 66 -5.25 57.26 36.92
CA ASP A 66 -5.44 58.32 35.92
C ASP A 66 -6.84 58.23 35.29
N ASP A 67 -7.28 57.03 34.90
CA ASP A 67 -8.62 56.78 34.33
C ASP A 67 -9.74 57.11 35.34
N PHE A 68 -9.55 56.81 36.63
CA PHE A 68 -10.53 57.17 37.68
C PHE A 68 -10.59 58.69 37.91
N GLN A 69 -9.44 59.37 37.95
CA GLN A 69 -9.37 60.82 38.13
C GLN A 69 -9.99 61.58 36.96
N GLU A 70 -9.83 61.10 35.72
CA GLU A 70 -10.48 61.67 34.54
C GLU A 70 -12.01 61.56 34.65
N ASN A 71 -12.52 60.39 35.03
CA ASN A 71 -13.95 60.16 35.24
C ASN A 71 -14.53 60.97 36.42
N GLU A 72 -13.78 61.12 37.51
CA GLU A 72 -14.15 61.95 38.66
C GLU A 72 -14.20 63.43 38.28
N ALA A 73 -13.20 63.94 37.55
CA ALA A 73 -13.16 65.32 37.08
C ALA A 73 -14.32 65.61 36.12
N LEU A 74 -14.64 64.67 35.21
CA LEU A 74 -15.76 64.77 34.30
C LEU A 74 -17.09 64.83 35.05
N TYR A 75 -17.29 63.97 36.06
CA TYR A 75 -18.50 64.01 36.89
C TYR A 75 -18.62 65.29 37.72
N ASN A 76 -17.54 65.74 38.36
CA ASN A 76 -17.54 66.96 39.17
C ASN A 76 -17.90 68.20 38.33
N ARG A 77 -17.44 68.25 37.07
CA ARG A 77 -17.84 69.28 36.10
C ARG A 77 -19.33 69.22 35.79
N ILE A 78 -19.88 68.02 35.59
CA ILE A 78 -21.31 67.82 35.32
C ILE A 78 -22.15 68.24 36.54
N ALA A 79 -21.74 67.79 37.73
CA ALA A 79 -22.38 68.06 39.02
C ALA A 79 -22.46 69.55 39.36
N THR A 80 -21.36 70.28 39.15
CA THR A 80 -21.20 71.67 39.60
C THR A 80 -21.64 72.69 38.55
N THR A 81 -21.43 72.40 37.26
CA THR A 81 -21.59 73.40 36.20
C THR A 81 -22.66 73.00 35.20
N ASP A 82 -22.64 71.77 34.67
CA ASP A 82 -23.51 71.43 33.55
C ASP A 82 -24.98 71.23 33.98
N PHE A 83 -25.24 70.64 35.16
CA PHE A 83 -26.61 70.52 35.68
C PHE A 83 -27.26 71.88 35.93
N ASP A 84 -26.54 72.80 36.59
CA ASP A 84 -27.06 74.12 36.92
C ASP A 84 -27.22 74.98 35.66
N ALA A 85 -26.27 74.93 34.73
CA ALA A 85 -26.37 75.63 33.45
C ALA A 85 -27.56 75.12 32.61
N VAL A 86 -27.75 73.80 32.53
CA VAL A 86 -28.87 73.20 31.78
C VAL A 86 -30.22 73.44 32.49
N SER A 87 -30.25 73.47 33.82
CA SER A 87 -31.46 73.83 34.59
C SER A 87 -31.84 75.29 34.39
N GLN A 88 -30.89 76.21 34.48
CA GLN A 88 -31.14 77.64 34.20
C GLN A 88 -31.61 77.85 32.75
N GLN A 89 -31.02 77.12 31.78
CA GLN A 89 -31.47 77.17 30.40
C GLN A 89 -32.87 76.55 30.22
N ALA A 90 -33.22 75.50 30.98
CA ALA A 90 -34.57 74.94 30.98
C ALA A 90 -35.60 75.95 31.52
N ASP A 91 -35.27 76.66 32.60
CA ASP A 91 -36.11 77.72 33.16
C ASP A 91 -36.26 78.90 32.19
N GLN A 92 -35.18 79.32 31.53
CA GLN A 92 -35.22 80.35 30.50
C GLN A 92 -36.11 79.94 29.32
N VAL A 93 -36.00 78.70 28.84
CA VAL A 93 -36.86 78.18 27.74
C VAL A 93 -38.31 78.07 28.20
N LEU A 94 -38.58 77.72 29.47
CA LEU A 94 -39.94 77.72 30.04
C LEU A 94 -40.55 79.11 30.09
N VAL A 95 -39.79 80.11 30.54
CA VAL A 95 -40.23 81.51 30.58
C VAL A 95 -40.44 82.05 29.15
N ALA A 96 -39.50 81.79 28.24
CA ALA A 96 -39.60 82.17 26.84
C ALA A 96 -40.80 81.49 26.13
N ALA A 97 -41.14 80.26 26.53
CA ALA A 97 -42.33 79.55 26.05
C ALA A 97 -43.66 80.18 26.48
N HIS A 98 -43.69 81.07 27.49
CA HIS A 98 -44.88 81.84 27.83
C HIS A 98 -44.98 83.16 27.02
N GLY A 99 -43.91 83.54 26.31
CA GLY A 99 -43.86 84.71 25.42
C GLY A 99 -44.43 84.46 24.02
N PHE A 100 -44.45 85.51 23.19
CA PHE A 100 -44.99 85.47 21.82
C PHE A 100 -44.01 84.91 20.76
N ASN A 101 -42.72 84.78 21.07
CA ASN A 101 -41.66 84.41 20.10
C ASN A 101 -41.42 82.90 19.98
N VAL A 102 -42.44 82.15 19.54
CA VAL A 102 -42.43 80.67 19.45
C VAL A 102 -41.27 80.10 18.59
N TRP A 103 -40.82 80.81 17.55
CA TRP A 103 -39.73 80.35 16.68
C TRP A 103 -38.37 80.32 17.39
N GLN A 104 -38.04 81.37 18.14
CA GLN A 104 -36.80 81.47 18.90
C GLN A 104 -36.78 80.45 20.06
N THR A 105 -37.89 80.32 20.78
CA THR A 105 -38.04 79.31 21.84
C THR A 105 -37.87 77.89 21.33
N ASN A 106 -38.30 77.58 20.09
CA ASN A 106 -38.06 76.28 19.47
C ASN A 106 -36.58 76.01 19.17
N GLN A 107 -35.79 77.03 18.82
CA GLN A 107 -34.35 76.89 18.62
C GLN A 107 -33.62 76.67 19.96
N GLU A 108 -34.02 77.43 20.99
CA GLU A 108 -33.50 77.26 22.35
C GLU A 108 -33.89 75.89 22.94
N LEU A 109 -35.10 75.38 22.66
CA LEU A 109 -35.52 74.02 23.03
C LEU A 109 -34.68 72.93 22.34
N ARG A 110 -34.30 73.12 21.06
CA ARG A 110 -33.39 72.17 20.37
C ARG A 110 -31.99 72.19 20.99
N ASN A 111 -31.49 73.35 21.38
CA ASN A 111 -30.20 73.49 22.06
C ASN A 111 -30.25 72.84 23.46
N LEU A 112 -31.32 73.07 24.22
CA LEU A 112 -31.57 72.42 25.50
C LEU A 112 -31.60 70.89 25.34
N LYS A 113 -32.32 70.37 24.33
CA LYS A 113 -32.34 68.93 24.04
C LYS A 113 -30.96 68.36 23.74
N LYS A 114 -30.11 69.09 22.99
CA LYS A 114 -28.73 68.67 22.69
C LYS A 114 -27.86 68.66 23.94
N GLN A 115 -27.96 69.69 24.80
CA GLN A 115 -27.19 69.75 26.04
C GLN A 115 -27.62 68.67 27.04
N VAL A 116 -28.94 68.46 27.22
CA VAL A 116 -29.45 67.34 28.03
C VAL A 116 -28.96 66.00 27.50
N ALA A 117 -28.91 65.80 26.18
CA ALA A 117 -28.36 64.59 25.58
C ALA A 117 -26.83 64.48 25.71
N GLN A 118 -26.09 65.59 25.80
CA GLN A 118 -24.66 65.58 26.07
C GLN A 118 -24.38 65.23 27.54
N VAL A 119 -25.10 65.84 28.48
CA VAL A 119 -25.01 65.53 29.91
C VAL A 119 -25.37 64.06 30.15
N ALA A 120 -26.44 63.56 29.52
CA ALA A 120 -26.81 62.15 29.59
C ALA A 120 -25.70 61.22 29.08
N ARG A 121 -25.06 61.55 27.95
CA ARG A 121 -23.93 60.77 27.41
C ARG A 121 -22.71 60.81 28.31
N ASN A 122 -22.34 61.98 28.83
CA ASN A 122 -21.18 62.09 29.71
C ASN A 122 -21.40 61.33 31.03
N ILE A 123 -22.62 61.38 31.60
CA ILE A 123 -22.99 60.59 32.78
C ILE A 123 -22.92 59.09 32.47
N ASP A 124 -23.41 58.67 31.30
CA ASP A 124 -23.32 57.27 30.86
C ASP A 124 -21.86 56.82 30.68
N THR A 125 -20.99 57.66 30.12
CA THR A 125 -19.54 57.39 30.01
C THR A 125 -18.88 57.22 31.37
N VAL A 126 -19.12 58.13 32.32
CA VAL A 126 -18.60 57.98 33.70
C VAL A 126 -19.17 56.73 34.36
N ASN A 127 -20.46 56.45 34.15
CA ASN A 127 -21.12 55.29 34.72
C ASN A 127 -20.55 53.97 34.17
N GLN A 128 -20.27 53.91 32.87
CA GLN A 128 -19.61 52.77 32.23
C GLN A 128 -18.18 52.63 32.74
N GLY A 129 -17.38 53.69 32.73
CA GLY A 129 -15.99 53.65 33.24
C GLY A 129 -15.88 53.19 34.70
N LEU A 130 -16.77 53.66 35.58
CA LEU A 130 -16.82 53.18 36.97
C LEU A 130 -17.31 51.73 37.08
N THR A 131 -18.23 51.29 36.22
CA THR A 131 -18.72 49.90 36.23
C THR A 131 -17.65 48.94 35.71
N ASP A 132 -16.91 49.33 34.68
CA ASP A 132 -15.80 48.56 34.14
C ASP A 132 -14.68 48.44 35.18
N LEU A 133 -14.37 49.53 35.90
CA LEU A 133 -13.40 49.53 36.99
C LEU A 133 -13.83 48.60 38.14
N GLU A 134 -15.08 48.69 38.59
CA GLU A 134 -15.61 47.80 39.64
C GLU A 134 -15.59 46.32 39.21
N ARG A 135 -15.88 46.04 37.94
CA ARG A 135 -15.85 44.68 37.38
C ARG A 135 -14.42 44.13 37.33
N ILE A 136 -13.48 44.92 36.84
CA ILE A 136 -12.06 44.54 36.72
C ILE A 136 -11.44 44.29 38.10
N ASP A 137 -11.74 45.13 39.09
CA ASP A 137 -11.28 44.96 40.48
C ASP A 137 -11.79 43.63 41.09
N GLU A 138 -13.08 43.32 40.90
CA GLU A 138 -13.67 42.05 41.38
C GLU A 138 -13.10 40.84 40.65
N GLU A 139 -12.96 40.91 39.31
CA GLU A 139 -12.38 39.85 38.48
C GLU A 139 -10.93 39.55 38.87
N HIS A 140 -10.09 40.57 39.10
CA HIS A 140 -8.71 40.36 39.54
C HIS A 140 -8.61 39.81 40.96
N LYS A 141 -9.45 40.27 41.90
CA LYS A 141 -9.48 39.71 43.26
C LYS A 141 -9.89 38.25 43.28
N GLN A 142 -10.88 37.88 42.46
CA GLN A 142 -11.27 36.48 42.31
C GLN A 142 -10.15 35.66 41.65
N ALA A 143 -9.52 36.21 40.60
CA ALA A 143 -8.38 35.58 39.94
C ALA A 143 -7.19 35.33 40.87
N VAL A 144 -6.87 36.25 41.78
CA VAL A 144 -5.85 36.05 42.83
C VAL A 144 -6.20 34.83 43.68
N GLN A 145 -7.44 34.73 44.16
CA GLN A 145 -7.86 33.62 45.01
C GLN A 145 -7.85 32.27 44.27
N ASP A 146 -8.32 32.26 43.03
CA ASP A 146 -8.38 31.05 42.21
C ASP A 146 -6.98 30.54 41.87
N LEU A 147 -6.08 31.44 41.44
CA LEU A 147 -4.71 31.06 41.13
C LEU A 147 -3.89 30.70 42.39
N GLU A 148 -4.07 31.42 43.51
CA GLU A 148 -3.42 31.09 44.78
C GLU A 148 -3.86 29.70 45.26
N SER A 149 -5.14 29.36 45.10
CA SER A 149 -5.66 28.03 45.43
C SER A 149 -5.03 26.95 44.55
N LYS A 150 -4.99 27.17 43.23
CA LYS A 150 -4.32 26.26 42.28
C LYS A 150 -2.85 26.07 42.60
N TYR A 151 -2.11 27.15 42.83
CA TYR A 151 -0.70 27.11 43.22
C TYR A 151 -0.49 26.29 44.50
N LYS A 152 -1.30 26.51 45.54
CA LYS A 152 -1.24 25.75 46.79
C LYS A 152 -1.49 24.26 46.56
N GLU A 153 -2.41 23.90 45.67
CA GLU A 153 -2.66 22.50 45.31
C GLU A 153 -1.49 21.88 44.54
N LEU A 154 -0.89 22.60 43.58
CA LEU A 154 0.30 22.15 42.86
C LEU A 154 1.48 21.95 43.82
N ARG A 155 1.75 22.94 44.69
CA ARG A 155 2.79 22.85 45.73
C ARG A 155 2.56 21.68 46.68
N LYS A 156 1.32 21.49 47.13
CA LYS A 156 0.95 20.36 47.99
C LYS A 156 1.17 19.02 47.28
N THR A 157 0.81 18.93 46.01
CA THR A 157 0.98 17.71 45.20
C THR A 157 2.46 17.38 45.04
N LEU A 158 3.27 18.37 44.70
CA LEU A 158 4.72 18.22 44.55
C LEU A 158 5.39 17.77 45.86
N LEU A 159 5.03 18.38 47.00
CA LEU A 159 5.60 18.03 48.30
C LEU A 159 5.11 16.67 48.84
N SER A 160 3.84 16.33 48.62
CA SER A 160 3.26 15.08 49.12
C SER A 160 3.59 13.86 48.27
N GLN A 161 3.89 14.07 46.98
CA GLN A 161 4.17 13.01 46.01
C GLN A 161 5.57 13.16 45.40
N ASN A 162 6.56 13.67 46.15
CA ASN A 162 7.92 13.89 45.64
C ASN A 162 8.53 12.70 44.86
N PHE A 163 8.24 11.47 45.29
CA PHE A 163 8.75 10.25 44.67
C PHE A 163 8.26 10.02 43.22
N ILE A 164 7.05 10.46 42.86
CA ILE A 164 6.52 10.21 41.50
C ILE A 164 7.14 11.12 40.44
N PHE A 165 7.77 12.22 40.86
CA PHE A 165 8.42 13.18 39.98
C PHE A 165 9.91 12.88 39.75
N GLY A 166 10.51 11.99 40.56
CA GLY A 166 11.88 11.52 40.39
C GLY A 166 12.89 12.66 40.21
N ASN A 167 13.75 12.52 39.20
CA ASN A 167 14.85 13.48 38.94
C ASN A 167 14.38 14.85 38.40
N THR A 168 13.07 15.03 38.16
CA THR A 168 12.50 16.33 37.72
C THR A 168 12.12 17.24 38.89
N LEU A 169 12.11 16.71 40.11
CA LEU A 169 11.63 17.42 41.30
C LEU A 169 12.33 18.77 41.47
N ASP A 170 13.67 18.80 41.43
CA ASP A 170 14.45 20.03 41.61
C ASP A 170 14.03 21.14 40.63
N LYS A 171 13.87 20.80 39.34
CA LYS A 171 13.49 21.77 38.31
C LYS A 171 12.02 22.18 38.41
N LEU A 172 11.14 21.29 38.89
CA LEU A 172 9.75 21.64 39.19
C LEU A 172 9.66 22.55 40.42
N GLU A 173 10.53 22.37 41.42
CA GLU A 173 10.65 23.26 42.58
C GLU A 173 11.15 24.65 42.16
N ASP A 174 12.15 24.72 41.27
CA ASP A 174 12.64 25.99 40.73
C ASP A 174 11.53 26.75 40.00
N VAL A 175 10.80 26.10 39.09
CA VAL A 175 9.67 26.71 38.36
C VAL A 175 8.54 27.10 39.32
N LEU A 176 8.27 26.31 40.35
CA LEU A 176 7.28 26.65 41.37
C LEU A 176 7.71 27.85 42.23
N GLY A 177 9.01 28.02 42.47
CA GLY A 177 9.59 29.17 43.14
C GLY A 177 9.48 30.45 42.30
N GLU A 178 9.81 30.37 41.01
CA GLU A 178 9.63 31.48 40.06
C GLU A 178 8.16 31.94 40.00
N LEU A 179 7.22 30.98 39.94
CA LEU A 179 5.79 31.29 40.01
C LEU A 179 5.39 31.94 41.35
N GLU A 180 5.99 31.54 42.48
CA GLU A 180 5.72 32.15 43.80
C GLU A 180 6.08 33.64 43.82
N ASP A 181 7.21 34.01 43.21
CA ASP A 181 7.64 35.40 43.08
C ASP A 181 6.70 36.20 42.15
N GLU A 182 6.28 35.63 41.02
CA GLU A 182 5.31 36.26 40.12
C GLU A 182 3.92 36.41 40.76
N PHE A 183 3.49 35.43 41.55
CA PHE A 183 2.27 35.50 42.36
C PHE A 183 2.33 36.63 43.38
N ALA A 184 3.45 36.77 44.08
CA ALA A 184 3.64 37.84 45.06
C ALA A 184 3.57 39.22 44.38
N GLU A 185 4.16 39.37 43.19
CA GLU A 185 4.10 40.62 42.43
C GLU A 185 2.69 40.91 41.90
N PHE A 186 1.97 39.90 41.39
CA PHE A 186 0.58 40.04 40.97
C PHE A 186 -0.35 40.43 42.13
N ALA A 187 -0.19 39.80 43.30
CA ALA A 187 -0.93 40.14 44.50
C ALA A 187 -0.64 41.58 44.96
N ARG A 188 0.63 41.99 44.92
CA ARG A 188 1.06 43.36 45.27
C ARG A 188 0.47 44.40 44.32
N LEU A 189 0.47 44.16 43.01
CA LEU A 189 -0.12 45.07 42.01
C LEU A 189 -1.64 45.15 42.13
N THR A 190 -2.29 44.02 42.43
CA THR A 190 -3.74 43.96 42.66
C THR A 190 -4.14 44.69 43.94
N GLU A 191 -3.39 44.53 45.04
CA GLU A 191 -3.64 45.25 46.29
C GLU A 191 -3.31 46.75 46.18
N ALA A 192 -2.29 47.10 45.38
CA ALA A 192 -1.95 48.48 45.04
C ALA A 192 -2.95 49.14 44.09
N GLY A 193 -3.74 48.36 43.35
CA GLY A 193 -4.75 48.87 42.43
C GLY A 193 -4.28 49.23 41.04
N ASP A 194 -3.15 48.68 40.59
CA ASP A 194 -2.68 48.83 39.22
C ASP A 194 -3.18 47.65 38.37
N HIS A 195 -4.45 47.72 37.98
CA HIS A 195 -5.14 46.61 37.30
C HIS A 195 -4.61 46.36 35.88
N VAL A 196 -4.03 47.37 35.23
CA VAL A 196 -3.47 47.23 33.88
C VAL A 196 -2.20 46.38 33.92
N ALA A 197 -1.27 46.71 34.83
CA ALA A 197 -0.06 45.90 35.03
C ALA A 197 -0.41 44.50 35.58
N ALA A 198 -1.39 44.41 36.48
CA ALA A 198 -1.85 43.13 37.02
C ALA A 198 -2.42 42.21 35.92
N SER A 199 -3.16 42.75 34.94
CA SER A 199 -3.72 41.96 33.84
C SER A 199 -2.65 41.34 32.92
N GLU A 200 -1.56 42.05 32.66
CA GLU A 200 -0.47 41.54 31.83
C GLU A 200 0.25 40.36 32.51
N ILE A 201 0.50 40.48 33.82
CA ILE A 201 1.11 39.40 34.61
C ILE A 201 0.13 38.22 34.76
N TYR A 202 -1.17 38.50 34.97
CA TYR A 202 -2.19 37.47 35.12
C TYR A 202 -2.23 36.49 33.94
N GLU A 203 -2.16 36.99 32.70
CA GLU A 203 -2.19 36.13 31.51
C GLU A 203 -0.97 35.19 31.44
N SER A 204 0.24 35.71 31.70
CA SER A 204 1.46 34.90 31.75
C SER A 204 1.39 33.87 32.87
N LEU A 205 1.03 34.32 34.07
CA LEU A 205 0.94 33.51 35.28
C LEU A 205 -0.10 32.38 35.14
N ALA A 206 -1.26 32.68 34.56
CA ALA A 206 -2.28 31.69 34.29
C ALA A 206 -1.82 30.66 33.24
N MET A 207 -1.13 31.12 32.18
CA MET A 207 -0.57 30.22 31.16
C MET A 207 0.48 29.29 31.76
N GLU A 208 1.44 29.83 32.50
CA GLU A 208 2.54 29.07 33.10
C GLU A 208 2.06 28.12 34.20
N THR A 209 1.10 28.53 35.02
CA THR A 209 0.46 27.67 36.03
C THR A 209 -0.24 26.48 35.37
N ASN A 210 -1.00 26.71 34.28
CA ASN A 210 -1.67 25.63 33.56
C ASN A 210 -0.65 24.71 32.86
N GLN A 211 0.44 25.26 32.31
CA GLN A 211 1.52 24.44 31.72
C GLN A 211 2.22 23.58 32.79
N LEU A 212 2.46 24.13 33.98
CA LEU A 212 3.03 23.38 35.10
C LEU A 212 2.09 22.26 35.52
N GLU A 213 0.79 22.53 35.64
CA GLU A 213 -0.23 21.51 35.94
C GLU A 213 -0.24 20.39 34.90
N GLU A 214 -0.25 20.73 33.60
CA GLU A 214 -0.20 19.73 32.52
C GLU A 214 1.08 18.88 32.60
N ARG A 215 2.23 19.53 32.84
CA ARG A 215 3.51 18.82 33.02
C ARG A 215 3.48 17.90 34.23
N MET A 216 2.98 18.38 35.38
CA MET A 216 2.86 17.59 36.60
C MET A 216 1.92 16.38 36.44
N ASN A 217 0.93 16.47 35.55
CA ASN A 217 0.05 15.34 35.24
C ASN A 217 0.71 14.30 34.33
N GLN A 218 1.59 14.71 33.41
CA GLN A 218 2.24 13.82 32.44
C GLN A 218 3.53 13.18 32.97
N ILE A 219 4.32 13.91 33.78
CA ILE A 219 5.63 13.46 34.29
C ILE A 219 5.54 12.12 35.05
N PRO A 220 4.56 11.86 35.94
CA PRO A 220 4.52 10.63 36.72
C PRO A 220 4.48 9.35 35.88
N GLU A 221 3.76 9.38 34.75
CA GLU A 221 3.69 8.26 33.82
C GLU A 221 5.05 8.03 33.13
N LEU A 222 5.68 9.11 32.66
CA LEU A 222 6.99 9.07 32.00
C LEU A 222 8.10 8.60 32.96
N VAL A 223 8.09 9.08 34.22
CA VAL A 223 9.05 8.66 35.25
C VAL A 223 8.88 7.19 35.59
N LYS A 224 7.63 6.73 35.75
CA LYS A 224 7.34 5.31 36.00
C LYS A 224 7.84 4.43 34.86
N ASP A 225 7.64 4.87 33.61
CA ASP A 225 8.05 4.12 32.43
C ASP A 225 9.58 3.97 32.37
N LEU A 226 10.31 5.08 32.53
CA LEU A 226 11.79 5.11 32.48
C LEU A 226 12.47 4.48 33.69
N THR A 227 11.87 4.54 34.87
CA THR A 227 12.51 4.10 36.13
C THR A 227 12.10 2.68 36.52
N LYS A 228 10.97 2.18 36.02
CA LYS A 228 10.43 0.87 36.41
C LYS A 228 10.09 -0.03 35.22
N THR A 229 9.30 0.45 34.26
CA THR A 229 8.85 -0.41 33.15
C THR A 229 10.02 -0.86 32.28
N ILE A 230 10.79 0.08 31.74
CA ILE A 230 11.91 -0.21 30.84
C ILE A 230 13.01 -1.01 31.53
N PRO A 231 13.48 -0.66 32.75
CA PRO A 231 14.48 -1.48 33.44
C PRO A 231 14.00 -2.92 33.72
N ASN A 232 12.73 -3.11 34.07
CA ASN A 232 12.18 -4.45 34.25
C ASN A 232 12.15 -5.24 32.93
N GLN A 233 11.79 -4.58 31.82
CA GLN A 233 11.81 -5.19 30.49
C GLN A 233 13.24 -5.52 30.04
N GLU A 234 14.22 -4.65 30.32
CA GLU A 234 15.63 -4.92 30.05
C GLU A 234 16.14 -6.14 30.85
N GLU A 235 15.81 -6.23 32.14
CA GLU A 235 16.18 -7.39 32.98
C GLU A 235 15.52 -8.68 32.48
N GLU A 236 14.26 -8.61 32.07
CA GLU A 236 13.54 -9.73 31.45
C GLU A 236 14.19 -10.16 30.13
N LEU A 237 14.56 -9.20 29.27
CA LEU A 237 15.23 -9.46 28.00
C LEU A 237 16.64 -10.04 28.21
N GLN A 238 17.39 -9.55 29.19
CA GLN A 238 18.70 -10.12 29.56
C GLN A 238 18.56 -11.55 30.08
N THR A 239 17.61 -11.79 30.98
CA THR A 239 17.34 -13.14 31.50
C THR A 239 16.92 -14.09 30.37
N THR A 240 16.10 -13.61 29.45
CA THR A 240 15.67 -14.38 28.27
C THR A 240 16.85 -14.67 27.34
N LEU A 241 17.72 -13.69 27.10
CA LEU A 241 18.94 -13.87 26.32
C LEU A 241 19.85 -14.94 26.93
N ASP A 242 20.11 -14.86 28.24
CA ASP A 242 20.92 -15.84 28.96
C ASP A 242 20.32 -17.24 28.87
N GLN A 243 19.01 -17.38 29.08
CA GLN A 243 18.30 -18.66 28.93
C GLN A 243 18.38 -19.20 27.50
N MET A 244 18.26 -18.34 26.49
CA MET A 244 18.38 -18.74 25.08
C MET A 244 19.82 -19.16 24.75
N ILE A 245 20.83 -18.46 25.27
CA ILE A 245 22.24 -18.86 25.09
C ILE A 245 22.51 -20.21 25.78
N GLU A 246 21.99 -20.43 26.99
CA GLU A 246 22.09 -21.72 27.70
C GLU A 246 21.40 -22.86 26.92
N GLN A 247 20.27 -22.57 26.27
CA GLN A 247 19.57 -23.50 25.39
C GLN A 247 20.25 -23.70 24.03
N GLY A 248 21.35 -22.98 23.76
CA GLY A 248 22.18 -23.13 22.58
C GLY A 248 21.79 -22.28 21.37
N PHE A 249 21.04 -21.19 21.60
CA PHE A 249 20.77 -20.19 20.58
C PHE A 249 21.94 -19.20 20.49
N THR A 250 22.40 -18.92 19.26
CA THR A 250 23.36 -17.85 18.99
C THR A 250 22.71 -16.77 18.15
N PHE A 251 23.00 -15.51 18.46
CA PHE A 251 22.55 -14.35 17.68
C PHE A 251 23.73 -13.77 16.88
N GLN A 252 23.45 -13.15 15.72
CA GLN A 252 24.50 -12.54 14.89
C GLN A 252 25.22 -11.41 15.64
N ASP A 253 26.56 -11.45 15.66
CA ASP A 253 27.48 -10.37 16.03
C ASP A 253 27.11 -9.55 17.27
N ASN A 254 26.65 -10.21 18.34
CA ASN A 254 26.23 -9.55 19.59
C ASN A 254 25.24 -8.39 19.37
N LEU A 255 24.44 -8.45 18.29
CA LEU A 255 23.50 -7.38 17.93
C LEU A 255 22.49 -7.12 19.06
N VAL A 256 22.03 -8.18 19.73
CA VAL A 256 21.10 -8.09 20.85
C VAL A 256 21.76 -7.46 22.07
N GLU A 257 22.98 -7.87 22.43
CA GLU A 257 23.73 -7.26 23.55
C GLU A 257 24.01 -5.78 23.29
N ASN A 258 24.44 -5.44 22.07
CA ASN A 258 24.66 -4.06 21.66
C ASN A 258 23.35 -3.25 21.71
N ALA A 259 22.23 -3.83 21.26
CA ALA A 259 20.92 -3.19 21.35
C ALA A 259 20.50 -2.94 22.80
N LEU A 260 20.69 -3.91 23.70
CA LEU A 260 20.41 -3.75 25.13
C LEU A 260 21.27 -2.63 25.76
N MET A 261 22.56 -2.55 25.42
CA MET A 261 23.41 -1.44 25.87
C MET A 261 22.96 -0.09 25.32
N GLN A 262 22.48 -0.03 24.06
CA GLN A 262 21.96 1.19 23.47
C GLN A 262 20.65 1.63 24.14
N ILE A 263 19.75 0.69 24.46
CA ILE A 263 18.51 0.97 25.20
C ILE A 263 18.84 1.60 26.56
N GLU A 264 19.79 1.04 27.31
CA GLU A 264 20.25 1.62 28.58
C GLU A 264 20.83 3.04 28.39
N ALA A 265 21.67 3.23 27.37
CA ALA A 265 22.25 4.54 27.07
C ALA A 265 21.17 5.58 26.68
N ASP A 266 20.23 5.21 25.81
CA ASP A 266 19.12 6.05 25.39
C ASP A 266 18.16 6.34 26.55
N ARG A 267 17.96 5.39 27.48
CA ARG A 267 17.21 5.59 28.72
C ARG A 267 17.87 6.63 29.61
N GLN A 268 19.20 6.57 29.80
CA GLN A 268 19.92 7.59 30.56
C GLN A 268 19.81 8.98 29.91
N VAL A 269 19.92 9.07 28.59
CA VAL A 269 19.72 10.32 27.86
C VAL A 269 18.28 10.82 28.00
N ALA A 270 17.28 9.92 28.00
CA ALA A 270 15.88 10.27 28.24
C ALA A 270 15.65 10.79 29.66
N LEU A 271 16.30 10.19 30.68
CA LEU A 271 16.27 10.68 32.06
C LEU A 271 16.87 12.08 32.21
N GLU A 272 18.00 12.37 31.55
CA GLU A 272 18.59 13.72 31.52
C GLU A 272 17.68 14.72 30.78
N THR A 273 17.10 14.30 29.64
CA THR A 273 16.16 15.15 28.87
C THR A 273 14.86 15.43 29.66
N LEU A 274 14.45 14.47 30.50
CA LEU A 274 13.30 14.58 31.39
C LEU A 274 13.59 15.53 32.56
N LYS A 275 14.81 15.48 33.12
CA LYS A 275 15.30 16.48 34.09
C LYS A 275 15.15 17.89 33.54
N ASP A 276 15.31 18.06 32.23
CA ASP A 276 15.14 19.36 31.57
C ASP A 276 13.68 19.80 31.33
N LEU A 277 12.67 19.03 31.75
CA LEU A 277 11.23 19.26 31.54
C LEU A 277 10.80 19.32 30.07
N THR A 278 11.59 18.75 29.16
CA THR A 278 11.26 18.73 27.71
C THR A 278 10.40 17.52 27.32
N LEU A 279 9.17 17.47 27.85
CA LEU A 279 8.29 16.29 27.78
C LEU A 279 8.06 15.74 26.37
N LYS A 280 7.89 16.61 25.37
CA LYS A 280 7.69 16.19 23.98
C LYS A 280 8.85 15.35 23.44
N LYS A 281 10.10 15.76 23.71
CA LYS A 281 11.29 15.02 23.27
C LYS A 281 11.43 13.69 24.03
N VAL A 282 11.06 13.67 25.31
CA VAL A 282 11.05 12.45 26.12
C VAL A 282 10.03 11.44 25.56
N GLN A 283 8.83 11.89 25.22
CA GLN A 283 7.79 11.05 24.62
C GLN A 283 8.23 10.46 23.27
N GLU A 284 8.79 11.28 22.38
CA GLU A 284 9.33 10.80 21.10
C GLU A 284 10.42 9.73 21.29
N ARG A 285 11.33 9.95 22.25
CA ARG A 285 12.38 8.99 22.60
C ARG A 285 11.82 7.71 23.23
N LEU A 286 10.82 7.82 24.11
CA LEU A 286 10.16 6.66 24.71
C LEU A 286 9.51 5.77 23.66
N VAL A 287 8.86 6.36 22.64
CA VAL A 287 8.32 5.58 21.52
C VAL A 287 9.44 4.82 20.80
N THR A 288 10.59 5.45 20.56
CA THR A 288 11.75 4.77 19.94
C THR A 288 12.31 3.66 20.84
N LEU A 289 12.40 3.88 22.16
CA LEU A 289 12.84 2.87 23.13
C LEU A 289 11.91 1.65 23.13
N HIS A 290 10.60 1.86 23.22
CA HIS A 290 9.61 0.78 23.16
C HIS A 290 9.69 0.01 21.83
N GLN A 291 9.86 0.71 20.70
CA GLN A 291 10.06 0.05 19.40
C GLN A 291 11.35 -0.78 19.36
N ALA A 292 12.44 -0.32 19.97
CA ALA A 292 13.68 -1.08 20.04
C ALA A 292 13.53 -2.34 20.91
N ILE A 293 12.83 -2.23 22.05
CA ILE A 293 12.48 -3.35 22.93
C ILE A 293 11.62 -4.38 22.16
N ASP A 294 10.57 -3.93 21.46
CA ASP A 294 9.69 -4.78 20.67
C ASP A 294 10.45 -5.52 19.55
N GLN A 295 11.43 -4.87 18.92
CA GLN A 295 12.29 -5.50 17.90
C GLN A 295 13.14 -6.64 18.47
N ILE A 296 13.63 -6.50 19.71
CA ILE A 296 14.36 -7.57 20.39
C ILE A 296 13.42 -8.75 20.66
N TYR A 297 12.23 -8.51 21.19
CA TYR A 297 11.22 -9.56 21.39
C TYR A 297 10.88 -10.30 20.09
N GLN A 298 10.66 -9.56 18.99
CA GLN A 298 10.41 -10.17 17.67
C GLN A 298 11.59 -11.01 17.19
N THR A 299 12.82 -10.60 17.48
CA THR A 299 14.03 -11.36 17.14
C THR A 299 14.08 -12.67 17.93
N PHE A 300 13.80 -12.63 19.23
CA PHE A 300 13.72 -13.83 20.07
C PHE A 300 12.63 -14.79 19.59
N GLU A 301 11.43 -14.27 19.33
CA GLU A 301 10.32 -15.09 18.82
C GLU A 301 10.67 -15.73 17.48
N LYS A 302 11.27 -14.96 16.56
CA LYS A 302 11.70 -15.47 15.25
C LYS A 302 12.74 -16.59 15.39
N GLU A 303 13.75 -16.44 16.24
CA GLU A 303 14.77 -17.48 16.45
C GLU A 303 14.17 -18.71 17.13
N TYR A 304 13.28 -18.53 18.10
CA TYR A 304 12.58 -19.65 18.74
C TYR A 304 11.73 -20.43 17.74
N GLN A 305 10.91 -19.75 16.93
CA GLN A 305 10.12 -20.39 15.87
C GLN A 305 11.01 -21.06 14.82
N ALA A 306 12.10 -20.41 14.41
CA ALA A 306 13.07 -20.97 13.48
C ALA A 306 13.69 -22.27 14.02
N SER A 307 14.00 -22.35 15.32
CA SER A 307 14.55 -23.58 15.92
C SER A 307 13.60 -24.78 15.80
N GLN A 308 12.30 -24.57 16.04
CA GLN A 308 11.28 -25.60 15.91
C GLN A 308 11.15 -26.06 14.45
N ILE A 309 11.17 -25.11 13.52
CA ILE A 309 11.11 -25.40 12.08
C ILE A 309 12.35 -26.19 11.64
N VAL A 310 13.54 -25.76 12.06
CA VAL A 310 14.83 -26.40 11.72
C VAL A 310 14.85 -27.83 12.24
N GLN A 311 14.45 -28.09 13.48
CA GLN A 311 14.43 -29.46 14.03
C GLN A 311 13.50 -30.38 13.24
N ASN A 312 12.26 -29.96 12.98
CA ASN A 312 11.29 -30.76 12.23
C ASN A 312 11.72 -30.97 10.77
N LYS A 313 12.23 -29.91 10.12
CA LYS A 313 12.68 -29.98 8.72
C LYS A 313 13.95 -30.82 8.58
N LEU A 314 14.89 -30.75 9.51
CA LEU A 314 16.13 -31.51 9.44
C LEU A 314 15.88 -33.03 9.50
N GLU A 315 14.93 -33.47 10.33
CA GLU A 315 14.52 -34.88 10.38
C GLU A 315 13.85 -35.31 9.06
N THR A 316 12.86 -34.53 8.60
CA THR A 316 12.13 -34.80 7.35
C THR A 316 13.06 -34.81 6.12
N LEU A 317 13.96 -33.83 6.02
CA LEU A 317 14.91 -33.72 4.91
C LEU A 317 15.93 -34.86 4.90
N ARG A 318 16.30 -35.39 6.07
CA ARG A 318 17.20 -36.55 6.16
C ARG A 318 16.53 -37.82 5.67
N GLU A 319 15.27 -38.04 6.05
CA GLU A 319 14.48 -39.16 5.52
C GLU A 319 14.34 -39.05 4.01
N TYR A 320 14.01 -37.85 3.52
CA TYR A 320 13.89 -37.57 2.09
C TYR A 320 15.20 -37.79 1.33
N LEU A 321 16.33 -37.29 1.87
CA LEU A 321 17.66 -37.53 1.33
C LEU A 321 17.97 -39.04 1.26
N GLY A 322 17.67 -39.79 2.32
CA GLY A 322 17.85 -41.25 2.36
C GLY A 322 17.05 -41.96 1.28
N HIS A 323 15.80 -41.54 1.04
CA HIS A 323 14.98 -42.05 -0.06
C HIS A 323 15.60 -41.76 -1.43
N LEU A 324 16.06 -40.53 -1.69
CA LEU A 324 16.69 -40.18 -2.98
C LEU A 324 18.03 -40.87 -3.18
N GLN A 325 18.81 -41.10 -2.11
CA GLN A 325 20.02 -41.91 -2.18
C GLN A 325 19.73 -43.36 -2.57
N GLN A 326 18.68 -43.97 -1.98
CA GLN A 326 18.26 -45.31 -2.33
C GLN A 326 17.73 -45.38 -3.78
N GLN A 327 16.94 -44.38 -4.21
CA GLN A 327 16.49 -44.28 -5.60
C GLN A 327 17.67 -44.16 -6.57
N ASN A 328 18.68 -43.34 -6.25
CA ASN A 328 19.88 -43.21 -7.06
C ASN A 328 20.66 -44.53 -7.17
N GLN A 329 20.75 -45.30 -6.08
CA GLN A 329 21.37 -46.63 -6.10
C GLN A 329 20.60 -47.61 -6.99
N ASN A 330 19.27 -47.62 -6.90
CA ASN A 330 18.41 -48.43 -7.75
C ASN A 330 18.56 -48.04 -9.23
N LEU A 331 18.63 -46.73 -9.52
CA LEU A 331 18.83 -46.20 -10.86
C LEU A 331 20.20 -46.60 -11.42
N ASN A 332 21.25 -46.55 -10.60
CA ASN A 332 22.58 -47.03 -10.97
C ASN A 332 22.60 -48.53 -11.27
N GLN A 333 21.87 -49.35 -10.49
CA GLN A 333 21.71 -50.78 -10.78
C GLN A 333 20.96 -51.01 -12.09
N LEU A 334 19.86 -50.28 -12.32
CA LEU A 334 19.07 -50.36 -13.54
C LEU A 334 19.91 -49.99 -14.76
N VAL A 335 20.65 -48.88 -14.73
CA VAL A 335 21.59 -48.50 -15.79
C VAL A 335 22.65 -49.56 -15.98
N GLY A 336 23.22 -50.13 -14.91
CA GLY A 336 24.19 -51.23 -15.01
C GLY A 336 23.64 -52.48 -15.69
N GLN A 337 22.37 -52.83 -15.45
CA GLN A 337 21.68 -53.94 -16.12
C GLN A 337 21.40 -53.61 -17.59
N LEU A 338 20.88 -52.42 -17.86
CA LEU A 338 20.55 -51.97 -19.21
C LEU A 338 21.80 -51.76 -20.08
N ASN A 339 22.94 -51.32 -19.51
CA ASN A 339 24.20 -51.13 -20.25
C ASN A 339 24.72 -52.42 -20.91
N GLN A 340 24.34 -53.58 -20.38
CA GLN A 340 24.72 -54.88 -20.94
C GLN A 340 24.07 -55.10 -22.31
N ASN A 341 22.85 -54.61 -22.50
CA ASN A 341 22.02 -54.87 -23.69
C ASN A 341 21.82 -53.62 -24.55
N TYR A 342 22.09 -52.42 -24.03
CA TYR A 342 21.81 -51.15 -24.69
C TYR A 342 23.05 -50.24 -24.74
N ILE A 343 23.09 -49.37 -25.75
CA ILE A 343 24.08 -48.30 -25.89
C ILE A 343 23.41 -46.98 -25.54
N PHE A 344 23.93 -46.34 -24.50
CA PHE A 344 23.49 -45.05 -24.00
C PHE A 344 24.17 -43.91 -24.77
N ASN A 345 23.41 -42.87 -25.14
CA ASN A 345 23.89 -41.75 -25.96
C ASN A 345 23.97 -40.42 -25.19
N HIS A 346 23.40 -40.33 -23.98
CA HIS A 346 23.20 -39.08 -23.26
C HIS A 346 23.98 -39.00 -21.94
N ASP A 347 25.09 -39.73 -21.81
CA ASP A 347 25.94 -39.72 -20.61
C ASP A 347 25.14 -39.99 -19.31
N GLU A 348 24.19 -40.92 -19.37
CA GLU A 348 23.31 -41.31 -18.28
C GLU A 348 24.11 -41.76 -17.05
N GLU A 349 25.28 -42.38 -17.26
CA GLU A 349 26.20 -42.77 -16.19
C GLU A 349 26.86 -41.56 -15.49
N ASN A 350 27.21 -40.50 -16.24
CA ASN A 350 27.74 -39.28 -15.64
C ASN A 350 26.65 -38.54 -14.88
N SER A 351 25.41 -38.50 -15.41
CA SER A 351 24.26 -37.89 -14.73
C SER A 351 24.00 -38.53 -13.37
N ILE A 352 24.04 -39.86 -13.27
CA ILE A 352 23.86 -40.60 -12.00
C ILE A 352 25.00 -40.31 -11.01
N ARG A 353 26.24 -40.23 -11.50
CA ARG A 353 27.39 -39.84 -10.67
C ARG A 353 27.27 -38.41 -10.18
N ASP A 354 26.75 -37.51 -11.01
CA ASP A 354 26.50 -36.12 -10.65
C ASP A 354 25.40 -36.00 -9.60
N PHE A 355 24.35 -36.80 -9.71
CA PHE A 355 23.32 -36.90 -8.68
C PHE A 355 23.89 -37.41 -7.36
N ALA A 356 24.75 -38.44 -7.40
CA ALA A 356 25.41 -38.95 -6.20
C ALA A 356 26.30 -37.88 -5.54
N ARG A 357 27.03 -37.09 -6.33
CA ARG A 357 27.87 -35.99 -5.81
C ARG A 357 27.02 -34.90 -5.16
N GLN A 358 25.90 -34.52 -5.77
CA GLN A 358 24.99 -33.52 -5.21
C GLN A 358 24.34 -34.02 -3.91
N LEU A 359 23.87 -35.26 -3.88
CA LEU A 359 23.33 -35.88 -2.66
C LEU A 359 24.35 -35.93 -1.52
N LEU A 360 25.62 -36.28 -1.81
CA LEU A 360 26.69 -36.27 -0.81
C LEU A 360 27.02 -34.87 -0.29
N GLN A 361 26.93 -33.86 -1.16
CA GLN A 361 27.14 -32.47 -0.73
C GLN A 361 26.03 -32.01 0.21
N ILE A 362 24.77 -32.34 -0.12
CA ILE A 362 23.62 -32.04 0.74
C ILE A 362 23.71 -32.82 2.05
N GLU A 363 24.09 -34.10 2.02
CA GLU A 363 24.33 -34.91 3.23
C GLU A 363 25.35 -34.24 4.16
N LYS A 364 26.48 -33.81 3.59
CA LYS A 364 27.52 -33.11 4.33
C LYS A 364 27.01 -31.80 4.92
N ASN A 365 26.26 -31.01 4.17
CA ASN A 365 25.67 -29.77 4.67
C ASN A 365 24.72 -30.06 5.86
N LEU A 366 23.84 -31.05 5.75
CA LEU A 366 22.92 -31.42 6.83
C LEU A 366 23.65 -31.93 8.08
N ASP A 367 24.75 -32.68 7.91
CA ASP A 367 25.56 -33.13 9.03
C ASP A 367 26.38 -32.00 9.66
N ASP A 368 26.91 -31.06 8.86
CA ASP A 368 27.58 -29.85 9.35
C ASP A 368 26.59 -28.99 10.16
N ILE A 369 25.35 -28.85 9.71
CA ILE A 369 24.27 -28.16 10.44
C ILE A 369 24.01 -28.86 11.78
N ARG A 370 23.88 -30.19 11.78
CA ARG A 370 23.66 -30.95 13.02
C ARG A 370 24.83 -30.84 14.00
N LEU A 371 26.06 -30.88 13.49
CA LEU A 371 27.25 -30.66 14.31
C LEU A 371 27.29 -29.25 14.88
N GLY A 372 26.87 -28.24 14.10
CA GLY A 372 26.70 -26.87 14.57
C GLY A 372 25.66 -26.76 15.70
N ILE A 373 24.49 -27.39 15.53
CA ILE A 373 23.45 -27.45 16.56
C ILE A 373 23.99 -28.10 17.83
N ASN A 374 24.70 -29.22 17.74
CA ASN A 374 25.28 -29.89 18.92
C ASN A 374 26.36 -29.07 19.63
N LYS A 375 27.01 -28.13 18.92
CA LYS A 375 28.01 -27.21 19.48
C LYS A 375 27.39 -25.94 20.03
N ASN A 376 26.08 -25.73 19.89
CA ASN A 376 25.36 -24.55 20.36
C ASN A 376 25.85 -23.22 19.73
N GLU A 377 26.40 -23.26 18.51
CA GLU A 377 26.99 -22.10 17.82
C GLU A 377 26.22 -21.75 16.53
N VAL A 378 24.90 -21.86 16.54
CA VAL A 378 24.08 -21.70 15.32
C VAL A 378 23.01 -20.63 15.45
N VAL A 379 22.84 -19.89 14.35
CA VAL A 379 21.75 -18.93 14.14
C VAL A 379 20.64 -19.65 13.40
N TYR A 380 19.54 -19.98 14.08
CA TYR A 380 18.48 -20.83 13.52
C TYR A 380 17.73 -20.17 12.35
N SER A 381 17.58 -18.84 12.36
CA SER A 381 16.97 -18.12 11.23
C SER A 381 17.74 -18.32 9.92
N GLN A 382 19.06 -18.24 9.93
CA GLN A 382 19.91 -18.48 8.75
C GLN A 382 19.87 -19.94 8.31
N LEU A 383 19.84 -20.87 9.26
CA LEU A 383 19.73 -22.30 8.96
C LEU A 383 18.42 -22.63 8.26
N THR A 384 17.32 -21.95 8.60
CA THR A 384 16.03 -22.15 7.93
C THR A 384 16.11 -21.83 6.45
N ASP A 385 16.75 -20.72 6.09
CA ASP A 385 16.95 -20.32 4.68
C ASP A 385 17.83 -21.33 3.94
N GLN A 386 18.91 -21.80 4.58
CA GLN A 386 19.79 -22.81 3.99
C GLN A 386 19.07 -24.15 3.78
N LEU A 387 18.28 -24.62 4.77
CA LEU A 387 17.49 -25.84 4.65
C LEU A 387 16.44 -25.75 3.53
N MET A 388 15.85 -24.57 3.32
CA MET A 388 14.91 -24.36 2.20
C MET A 388 15.61 -24.43 0.84
N ILE A 389 16.86 -23.97 0.75
CA ILE A 389 17.68 -24.12 -0.46
C ILE A 389 17.98 -25.60 -0.71
N ASP A 390 18.38 -26.34 0.33
CA ASP A 390 18.69 -27.77 0.23
C ASP A 390 17.44 -28.60 -0.14
N GLU A 391 16.27 -28.29 0.44
CA GLU A 391 14.97 -28.89 0.09
C GLU A 391 14.66 -28.73 -1.40
N LYS A 392 14.77 -27.51 -1.91
CA LYS A 392 14.54 -27.23 -3.33
C LYS A 392 15.54 -27.96 -4.25
N GLN A 393 16.78 -28.13 -3.80
CA GLN A 393 17.77 -28.90 -4.57
C GLN A 393 17.39 -30.39 -4.61
N LEU A 394 16.90 -30.95 -3.51
CA LEU A 394 16.41 -32.33 -3.46
C LEU A 394 15.21 -32.53 -4.39
N ASP A 395 14.24 -31.62 -4.39
CA ASP A 395 13.08 -31.69 -5.30
C ASP A 395 13.49 -31.69 -6.78
N GLN A 396 14.41 -30.80 -7.15
CA GLN A 396 14.95 -30.76 -8.51
C GLN A 396 15.72 -32.03 -8.88
N LEU A 397 16.35 -32.67 -7.89
CA LEU A 397 17.05 -33.92 -8.10
C LEU A 397 16.07 -35.08 -8.26
N GLU A 398 15.02 -35.14 -7.45
CA GLU A 398 13.95 -36.14 -7.56
C GLU A 398 13.32 -36.09 -8.96
N GLU A 399 12.93 -34.90 -9.43
CA GLU A 399 12.35 -34.73 -10.77
C GLU A 399 13.29 -35.25 -11.87
N LYS A 400 14.59 -34.96 -11.77
CA LYS A 400 15.59 -35.45 -12.73
C LYS A 400 15.79 -36.96 -12.65
N GLN A 401 15.78 -37.54 -11.44
CA GLN A 401 15.89 -38.98 -11.24
C GLN A 401 14.66 -39.70 -11.80
N LEU A 402 13.45 -39.18 -11.58
CA LEU A 402 12.21 -39.72 -12.13
C LEU A 402 12.20 -39.66 -13.66
N ASN A 403 12.56 -38.53 -14.26
CA ASN A 403 12.64 -38.40 -15.72
C ASN A 403 13.65 -39.37 -16.33
N LEU A 404 14.80 -39.60 -15.67
CA LEU A 404 15.78 -40.59 -16.11
C LEU A 404 15.27 -42.01 -15.91
N TRP A 405 14.56 -42.30 -14.81
CA TRP A 405 13.97 -43.60 -14.58
C TRP A 405 12.91 -43.94 -15.63
N GLU A 406 12.00 -43.01 -15.94
CA GLU A 406 10.97 -43.19 -16.96
C GLU A 406 11.58 -43.42 -18.34
N SER A 407 12.59 -42.65 -18.73
CA SER A 407 13.25 -42.80 -20.04
C SER A 407 13.96 -44.15 -20.18
N LEU A 408 14.52 -44.69 -19.09
CA LEU A 408 15.18 -45.98 -19.06
C LEU A 408 14.19 -47.15 -19.02
N ASN A 409 13.08 -47.01 -18.30
CA ASN A 409 12.10 -48.08 -18.12
C ASN A 409 11.35 -48.43 -19.41
N VAL A 410 11.18 -47.46 -20.33
CA VAL A 410 10.51 -47.70 -21.62
C VAL A 410 11.41 -48.34 -22.68
N LEU A 411 12.73 -48.34 -22.50
CA LEU A 411 13.68 -48.84 -23.50
C LEU A 411 13.40 -50.28 -23.96
N PRO A 412 13.12 -51.26 -23.06
CA PRO A 412 12.84 -52.63 -23.48
C PRO A 412 11.59 -52.74 -24.35
N GLU A 413 10.54 -51.99 -24.02
CA GLU A 413 9.28 -51.98 -24.79
C GLU A 413 9.47 -51.36 -26.18
N ILE A 414 10.28 -50.30 -26.28
CA ILE A 414 10.64 -49.67 -27.55
C ILE A 414 11.37 -50.66 -28.45
N VAL A 415 12.36 -51.38 -27.91
CA VAL A 415 13.11 -52.39 -28.69
C VAL A 415 12.22 -53.54 -29.13
N GLN A 416 11.34 -54.04 -28.26
CA GLN A 416 10.38 -55.09 -28.63
C GLN A 416 9.43 -54.63 -29.74
N THR A 417 8.95 -53.38 -29.67
CA THR A 417 8.09 -52.80 -30.69
C THR A 417 8.84 -52.64 -32.02
N ALA A 418 10.10 -52.22 -31.97
CA ALA A 418 10.96 -52.14 -33.15
C ALA A 418 11.20 -53.51 -33.78
N GLN A 419 11.47 -54.56 -32.98
CA GLN A 419 11.59 -55.95 -33.45
C GLN A 419 10.34 -56.38 -34.23
N ASN A 420 9.15 -56.19 -33.65
CA ASN A 420 7.89 -56.54 -34.29
C ASN A 420 7.69 -55.77 -35.61
N LYS A 421 8.04 -54.48 -35.65
CA LYS A 421 7.96 -53.67 -36.88
C LYS A 421 8.91 -54.16 -37.96
N VAL A 422 10.14 -54.55 -37.62
CA VAL A 422 11.10 -55.10 -38.59
C VAL A 422 10.59 -56.40 -39.20
N GLU A 423 9.97 -57.27 -38.41
CA GLU A 423 9.33 -58.48 -38.94
C GLU A 423 8.22 -58.15 -39.95
N LEU A 424 7.36 -57.18 -39.62
CA LEU A 424 6.32 -56.69 -40.53
C LEU A 424 6.91 -56.08 -41.82
N PHE A 425 8.00 -55.33 -41.72
CA PHE A 425 8.69 -54.76 -42.89
C PHE A 425 9.28 -55.86 -43.80
N ILE A 426 9.86 -56.92 -43.22
CA ILE A 426 10.34 -58.08 -43.98
C ILE A 426 9.20 -58.77 -44.71
N GLU A 427 8.06 -58.97 -44.05
CA GLU A 427 6.88 -59.55 -44.70
C GLU A 427 6.33 -58.69 -45.83
N ALA A 428 6.21 -57.38 -45.60
CA ALA A 428 5.75 -56.42 -46.60
C ALA A 428 6.69 -56.40 -47.82
N MET A 429 8.01 -56.36 -47.61
CA MET A 429 9.00 -56.44 -48.67
C MET A 429 8.86 -57.73 -49.50
N ARG A 430 8.67 -58.88 -48.83
CA ARG A 430 8.41 -60.17 -49.52
C ARG A 430 7.12 -60.15 -50.33
N LYS A 431 6.05 -59.52 -49.81
CA LYS A 431 4.78 -59.35 -50.54
C LYS A 431 4.95 -58.47 -51.78
N ILE A 432 5.68 -57.35 -51.66
CA ILE A 432 6.03 -56.47 -52.78
C ILE A 432 6.77 -57.27 -53.87
N LYS A 433 7.85 -57.97 -53.50
CA LYS A 433 8.62 -58.82 -54.44
C LYS A 433 7.73 -59.85 -55.16
N ARG A 434 6.92 -60.60 -54.41
CA ARG A 434 6.00 -61.61 -54.97
C ARG A 434 4.97 -60.99 -55.91
N ARG A 435 4.46 -59.78 -55.63
CA ARG A 435 3.48 -59.09 -56.48
C ARG A 435 4.10 -58.71 -57.83
N VAL A 436 5.35 -58.25 -57.84
CA VAL A 436 6.08 -57.93 -59.08
C VAL A 436 6.38 -59.20 -59.88
N GLU A 437 6.89 -60.26 -59.23
CA GLU A 437 7.21 -61.54 -59.89
C GLU A 437 5.98 -62.22 -60.52
N ARG A 438 4.83 -62.19 -59.84
CA ARG A 438 3.58 -62.81 -60.32
C ARG A 438 3.02 -62.20 -61.60
N GLN A 439 3.32 -60.93 -61.87
CA GLN A 439 2.81 -60.24 -63.06
C GLN A 439 3.58 -60.59 -64.33
N GLY A 440 4.71 -61.31 -64.21
CA GLY A 440 5.44 -61.84 -65.38
C GLY A 440 5.94 -60.75 -66.33
N LEU A 441 6.33 -59.59 -65.78
CA LEU A 441 6.83 -58.45 -66.55
C LEU A 441 8.14 -58.79 -67.28
N PRO A 442 8.38 -58.28 -68.50
CA PRO A 442 9.63 -58.52 -69.25
C PRO A 442 10.90 -58.07 -68.50
N GLY A 443 10.78 -57.05 -67.64
CA GLY A 443 11.83 -56.52 -66.78
C GLY A 443 11.30 -55.36 -65.92
N ALA A 444 12.10 -54.80 -65.00
CA ALA A 444 11.73 -53.63 -64.21
C ALA A 444 12.66 -52.45 -64.51
N PRO A 445 12.20 -51.18 -64.39
CA PRO A 445 13.06 -50.03 -64.57
C PRO A 445 14.25 -50.06 -63.61
N THR A 446 15.43 -49.71 -64.08
CA THR A 446 16.67 -49.68 -63.26
C THR A 446 16.51 -48.79 -62.02
N ALA A 447 15.78 -47.68 -62.13
CA ALA A 447 15.49 -46.79 -61.00
C ALA A 447 14.70 -47.49 -59.88
N TYR A 448 13.72 -48.32 -60.25
CA TYR A 448 12.93 -49.09 -59.29
C TYR A 448 13.76 -50.21 -58.65
N LEU A 449 14.57 -50.92 -59.44
CA LEU A 449 15.46 -51.98 -58.93
C LEU A 449 16.48 -51.43 -57.94
N ASN A 450 17.13 -50.32 -58.27
CA ASN A 450 18.07 -49.65 -57.37
C ASN A 450 17.41 -49.22 -56.06
N PHE A 451 16.17 -48.69 -56.14
CA PHE A 451 15.42 -48.29 -54.95
C PHE A 451 15.02 -49.51 -54.10
N PHE A 452 14.54 -50.59 -54.74
CA PHE A 452 14.24 -51.85 -54.07
C PHE A 452 15.47 -52.42 -53.35
N ASP A 453 16.63 -52.44 -54.02
CA ASP A 453 17.88 -52.93 -53.45
C ASP A 453 18.35 -52.06 -52.29
N GLN A 454 18.24 -50.72 -52.40
CA GLN A 454 18.57 -49.80 -51.32
C GLN A 454 17.71 -50.04 -50.07
N VAL A 455 16.38 -50.13 -50.23
CA VAL A 455 15.48 -50.39 -49.10
C VAL A 455 15.71 -51.79 -48.52
N SER A 456 16.02 -52.78 -49.35
CA SER A 456 16.38 -54.13 -48.92
C SER A 456 17.67 -54.14 -48.10
N GLU A 457 18.71 -53.44 -48.54
CA GLU A 457 19.95 -53.27 -47.79
C GLU A 457 19.73 -52.54 -46.46
N MET A 458 18.94 -51.47 -46.46
CA MET A 458 18.59 -50.72 -45.25
C MET A 458 17.79 -51.57 -44.26
N LEU A 459 16.86 -52.40 -44.73
CA LEU A 459 16.10 -53.34 -43.92
C LEU A 459 16.99 -54.44 -43.34
N ASN A 460 17.93 -54.97 -44.12
CA ASN A 460 18.90 -55.96 -43.64
C ASN A 460 19.83 -55.36 -42.57
N LYS A 461 20.30 -54.13 -42.75
CA LYS A 461 21.08 -53.40 -41.74
C LYS A 461 20.27 -53.18 -40.47
N LEU A 462 19.02 -52.75 -40.60
CA LEU A 462 18.10 -52.57 -39.47
C LEU A 462 17.87 -53.89 -38.72
N GLN A 463 17.69 -55.00 -39.43
CA GLN A 463 17.57 -56.33 -38.82
C GLN A 463 18.83 -56.74 -38.05
N GLN A 464 20.02 -56.44 -38.57
CA GLN A 464 21.27 -56.69 -37.86
C GLN A 464 21.41 -55.81 -36.61
N GLN A 465 21.02 -54.54 -36.69
CA GLN A 465 21.05 -53.60 -35.56
C GLN A 465 20.10 -54.02 -34.43
N VAL A 466 18.89 -54.48 -34.77
CA VAL A 466 17.89 -54.95 -33.80
C VAL A 466 18.33 -56.22 -33.05
N ASN A 467 19.06 -57.10 -33.73
CA ASN A 467 19.57 -58.35 -33.16
C ASN A 467 21.00 -58.22 -32.63
N ALA A 468 21.55 -57.01 -32.61
CA ALA A 468 22.88 -56.78 -32.08
C ALA A 468 22.91 -57.08 -30.57
N PRO A 469 24.03 -57.59 -30.03
CA PRO A 469 24.17 -57.81 -28.59
C PRO A 469 23.99 -56.54 -27.76
N ARG A 470 24.30 -55.38 -28.35
CA ARG A 470 24.06 -54.06 -27.76
C ARG A 470 23.33 -53.18 -28.77
N VAL A 471 22.14 -52.74 -28.40
CA VAL A 471 21.25 -51.96 -29.28
C VAL A 471 21.29 -50.49 -28.88
N ASN A 472 21.53 -49.61 -29.86
CA ASN A 472 21.35 -48.17 -29.69
C ASN A 472 19.87 -47.84 -29.95
N VAL A 473 19.12 -47.51 -28.91
CA VAL A 473 17.65 -47.36 -29.01
C VAL A 473 17.25 -46.11 -29.81
N ASP A 474 17.96 -44.99 -29.66
CA ASP A 474 17.67 -43.76 -30.39
C ASP A 474 17.93 -43.92 -31.90
N ASP A 475 19.08 -44.52 -32.24
CA ASP A 475 19.43 -44.79 -33.64
C ASP A 475 18.46 -45.82 -34.23
N LEU A 476 18.09 -46.84 -33.46
CA LEU A 476 17.11 -47.84 -33.87
C LEU A 476 15.74 -47.21 -34.18
N GLN A 477 15.21 -46.37 -33.30
CA GLN A 477 13.91 -45.73 -33.49
C GLN A 477 13.91 -44.81 -34.73
N ARG A 478 15.00 -44.07 -34.94
CA ARG A 478 15.21 -43.26 -36.15
C ARG A 478 15.22 -44.15 -37.39
N GLN A 479 16.00 -45.23 -37.39
CA GLN A 479 16.16 -46.11 -38.54
C GLN A 479 14.87 -46.87 -38.87
N VAL A 480 14.10 -47.32 -37.87
CA VAL A 480 12.76 -47.91 -38.06
C VAL A 480 11.82 -46.93 -38.77
N SER A 481 11.87 -45.66 -38.39
CA SER A 481 11.02 -44.62 -38.99
C SER A 481 11.40 -44.35 -40.45
N ILE A 482 12.71 -44.27 -40.74
CA ILE A 482 13.23 -44.07 -42.10
C ILE A 482 12.85 -45.27 -42.99
N VAL A 483 13.15 -46.50 -42.55
CA VAL A 483 12.84 -47.71 -43.32
C VAL A 483 11.34 -47.89 -43.53
N GLY A 484 10.51 -47.53 -42.54
CA GLY A 484 9.05 -47.52 -42.70
C GLY A 484 8.59 -46.58 -43.81
N SER A 485 9.08 -45.33 -43.82
CA SER A 485 8.76 -44.36 -44.86
C SER A 485 9.25 -44.81 -46.24
N ASP A 486 10.45 -45.37 -46.33
CA ASP A 486 11.01 -45.85 -47.60
C ASP A 486 10.25 -47.06 -48.14
N LEU A 487 9.77 -47.94 -47.25
CA LEU A 487 8.93 -49.08 -47.60
C LEU A 487 7.55 -48.65 -48.12
N ASP A 488 6.93 -47.64 -47.50
CA ASP A 488 5.67 -47.06 -47.97
C ASP A 488 5.84 -46.43 -49.36
N ASN A 489 6.93 -45.69 -49.56
CA ASN A 489 7.30 -45.13 -50.87
C ASN A 489 7.55 -46.24 -51.91
N LEU A 490 8.20 -47.33 -51.52
CA LEU A 490 8.43 -48.49 -52.39
C LEU A 490 7.11 -49.18 -52.74
N GLN A 491 6.18 -49.28 -51.79
CA GLN A 491 4.85 -49.83 -52.04
C GLN A 491 4.06 -48.96 -53.03
N ALA A 492 4.11 -47.64 -52.89
CA ALA A 492 3.51 -46.71 -53.84
C ALA A 492 4.14 -46.84 -55.24
N ALA A 493 5.48 -46.80 -55.33
CA ALA A 493 6.19 -46.97 -56.59
C ALA A 493 5.92 -48.33 -57.25
N THR A 494 5.78 -49.39 -56.46
CA THR A 494 5.38 -50.73 -56.96
C THR A 494 3.97 -50.71 -57.51
N ASN A 495 3.03 -50.07 -56.79
CA ASN A 495 1.66 -49.96 -57.26
C ASN A 495 1.59 -49.17 -58.57
N ASP A 496 2.35 -48.08 -58.70
CA ASP A 496 2.43 -47.27 -59.94
C ASP A 496 3.12 -48.01 -61.08
N LEU A 497 4.15 -48.80 -60.79
CA LEU A 497 4.80 -49.65 -61.78
C LEU A 497 3.81 -50.68 -62.36
N LEU A 498 3.12 -51.42 -61.47
CA LEU A 498 2.13 -52.43 -61.86
C LEU A 498 0.91 -51.79 -62.54
N ALA A 499 0.52 -50.60 -62.09
CA ALA A 499 -0.52 -49.79 -62.68
C ALA A 499 -0.25 -49.50 -64.14
N ASN A 500 0.93 -48.93 -64.38
CA ASN A 500 1.34 -48.49 -65.70
C ASN A 500 1.50 -49.70 -66.61
N ALA A 501 2.09 -50.80 -66.13
CA ALA A 501 2.20 -52.03 -66.92
C ALA A 501 0.84 -52.61 -67.33
N THR A 502 -0.11 -52.69 -66.39
CA THR A 502 -1.47 -53.18 -66.67
C THR A 502 -2.20 -52.24 -67.64
N LEU A 503 -2.06 -50.93 -67.43
CA LEU A 503 -2.68 -49.91 -68.28
C LEU A 503 -2.09 -49.93 -69.69
N THR A 504 -0.77 -50.12 -69.86
CA THR A 504 -0.16 -50.32 -71.18
C THR A 504 -0.78 -51.52 -71.90
N GLY A 505 -1.02 -52.63 -71.21
CA GLY A 505 -1.69 -53.80 -71.79
C GLY A 505 -3.11 -53.51 -72.28
N ILE A 506 -3.91 -52.79 -71.48
CA ILE A 506 -5.28 -52.38 -71.84
C ILE A 506 -5.25 -51.40 -73.02
N LEU A 507 -4.36 -50.39 -72.98
CA LEU A 507 -4.20 -49.40 -74.03
C LEU A 507 -3.69 -50.05 -75.32
N LEU A 508 -2.82 -51.05 -75.25
CA LEU A 508 -2.35 -51.82 -76.41
C LEU A 508 -3.52 -52.59 -77.05
N HIS A 509 -4.38 -53.22 -76.24
CA HIS A 509 -5.57 -53.89 -76.74
C HIS A 509 -6.55 -52.91 -77.42
N LYS A 510 -6.77 -51.74 -76.81
CA LYS A 510 -7.60 -50.66 -77.38
C LYS A 510 -6.97 -50.07 -78.65
N ALA A 511 -5.67 -49.80 -78.65
CA ALA A 511 -4.92 -49.29 -79.82
C ALA A 511 -4.97 -50.24 -81.01
N ASN A 512 -4.95 -51.56 -80.76
CA ASN A 512 -5.13 -52.57 -81.81
C ASN A 512 -6.52 -52.52 -82.48
N GLN A 513 -7.53 -51.92 -81.85
CA GLN A 513 -8.85 -51.69 -82.48
C GLN A 513 -8.82 -50.54 -83.50
N TYR A 514 -7.88 -49.59 -83.38
CA TYR A 514 -7.72 -48.43 -84.26
C TYR A 514 -6.52 -48.58 -85.22
N ARG A 515 -6.17 -49.82 -85.58
CA ARG A 515 -5.01 -50.17 -86.42
C ARG A 515 -5.04 -49.55 -87.83
N GLU A 516 -6.18 -49.02 -88.24
CA GLU A 516 -6.38 -48.33 -89.52
C GLU A 516 -5.68 -46.96 -89.58
N TYR A 517 -5.34 -46.36 -88.44
CA TYR A 517 -4.62 -45.10 -88.37
C TYR A 517 -3.09 -45.31 -88.29
N PRO A 518 -2.30 -44.80 -89.26
CA PRO A 518 -0.84 -45.00 -89.27
C PRO A 518 -0.13 -44.46 -88.02
N GLU A 519 -0.65 -43.37 -87.43
CA GLU A 519 -0.13 -42.76 -86.21
C GLU A 519 -0.23 -43.69 -84.99
N VAL A 520 -1.30 -44.49 -84.90
CA VAL A 520 -1.49 -45.51 -83.84
C VAL A 520 -0.52 -46.67 -84.02
N GLY A 521 -0.28 -47.09 -85.27
CA GLY A 521 0.70 -48.14 -85.58
C GLY A 521 2.12 -47.79 -85.11
N GLN A 522 2.56 -46.54 -85.35
CA GLN A 522 3.87 -46.08 -84.90
C GLN A 522 3.94 -45.93 -83.37
N ALA A 523 2.87 -45.43 -82.73
CA ALA A 523 2.79 -45.33 -81.28
C ALA A 523 2.83 -46.69 -80.59
N VAL A 524 2.16 -47.70 -81.15
CA VAL A 524 2.21 -49.10 -80.68
C VAL A 524 3.62 -49.67 -80.77
N GLN A 525 4.34 -49.44 -81.89
CA GLN A 525 5.70 -49.93 -82.03
C GLN A 525 6.67 -49.24 -81.05
N ASN A 526 6.56 -47.92 -80.90
CA ASN A 526 7.37 -47.15 -79.95
C ASN A 526 7.08 -47.59 -78.49
N ALA A 527 5.81 -47.79 -78.13
CA ALA A 527 5.43 -48.25 -76.81
C ALA A 527 5.87 -49.70 -76.55
N GLN A 528 5.88 -50.58 -77.55
CA GLN A 528 6.43 -51.93 -77.42
C GLN A 528 7.94 -51.95 -77.21
N VAL A 529 8.68 -51.01 -77.82
CA VAL A 529 10.12 -50.83 -77.57
C VAL A 529 10.35 -50.33 -76.15
N GLU A 530 9.62 -49.31 -75.72
CA GLU A 530 9.73 -48.78 -74.35
C GLU A 530 9.31 -49.82 -73.30
N TYR A 531 8.31 -50.65 -73.58
CA TYR A 531 7.83 -51.72 -72.68
C TYR A 531 8.78 -52.93 -72.61
N ASN A 532 9.32 -53.40 -73.75
CA ASN A 532 10.11 -54.64 -73.80
C ASN A 532 11.63 -54.43 -73.72
N GLN A 533 12.15 -53.28 -74.18
CA GLN A 533 13.60 -53.03 -74.23
C GLN A 533 14.09 -52.06 -73.14
N PHE A 534 13.35 -50.98 -72.90
CA PHE A 534 13.72 -49.97 -71.90
C PHE A 534 12.99 -50.15 -70.56
N TYR A 535 12.01 -51.06 -70.50
CA TYR A 535 11.17 -51.34 -69.33
C TYR A 535 10.51 -50.09 -68.72
N ASN A 536 10.28 -49.05 -69.53
CA ASN A 536 9.69 -47.78 -69.10
C ASN A 536 8.19 -47.77 -69.36
N TYR A 537 7.45 -48.32 -68.40
CA TYR A 537 6.00 -48.48 -68.47
C TYR A 537 5.24 -47.14 -68.46
N GLU A 538 5.77 -46.14 -67.75
CA GLU A 538 5.17 -44.81 -67.69
C GLU A 538 5.19 -44.14 -69.06
N LYS A 539 6.35 -44.16 -69.73
CA LYS A 539 6.51 -43.61 -71.07
C LYS A 539 5.71 -44.39 -72.12
N ALA A 540 5.57 -45.70 -71.94
CA ALA A 540 4.71 -46.52 -72.81
C ALA A 540 3.22 -46.15 -72.68
N VAL A 541 2.74 -45.89 -71.47
CA VAL A 541 1.38 -45.36 -71.24
C VAL A 541 1.23 -43.95 -71.83
N GLU A 542 2.22 -43.08 -71.64
CA GLU A 542 2.17 -41.70 -72.16
C GLU A 542 2.09 -41.67 -73.69
N VAL A 543 2.95 -42.43 -74.38
CA VAL A 543 2.98 -42.48 -75.85
C VAL A 543 1.67 -43.07 -76.40
N LEU A 544 1.15 -44.15 -75.82
CA LEU A 544 -0.12 -44.73 -76.27
C LEU A 544 -1.31 -43.84 -75.91
N GLY A 545 -1.31 -43.26 -74.71
CA GLY A 545 -2.38 -42.42 -74.22
C GLY A 545 -2.53 -41.13 -75.02
N GLN A 546 -1.43 -40.42 -75.28
CA GLN A 546 -1.45 -39.21 -76.11
C GLN A 546 -1.96 -39.48 -77.52
N THR A 547 -1.58 -40.60 -78.14
CA THR A 547 -2.06 -40.94 -79.48
C THR A 547 -3.54 -41.35 -79.47
N LEU A 548 -4.00 -42.06 -78.45
CA LEU A 548 -5.41 -42.47 -78.31
C LEU A 548 -6.33 -41.31 -77.94
N ASP A 549 -5.90 -40.39 -77.06
CA ASP A 549 -6.68 -39.21 -76.67
C ASP A 549 -6.80 -38.18 -77.79
N ARG A 550 -5.88 -38.16 -78.76
CA ARG A 550 -6.01 -37.38 -80.00
C ARG A 550 -7.12 -37.90 -80.92
N ILE A 551 -7.43 -39.19 -80.84
CA ILE A 551 -8.48 -39.84 -81.63
C ILE A 551 -9.82 -39.78 -80.88
N GLU A 552 -9.81 -40.09 -79.58
CA GLU A 552 -10.96 -40.05 -78.69
C GLU A 552 -10.57 -39.45 -77.34
N SER A 553 -10.90 -38.15 -77.15
CA SER A 553 -10.52 -37.38 -75.96
C SER A 553 -11.04 -37.98 -74.65
N GLY A 554 -10.13 -38.16 -73.69
CA GLY A 554 -10.44 -38.62 -72.33
C GLY A 554 -10.52 -40.15 -72.18
N THR A 555 -10.05 -40.90 -73.17
CA THR A 555 -10.05 -42.37 -73.15
C THR A 555 -8.99 -42.90 -72.18
N THR A 556 -7.82 -42.27 -72.14
CA THR A 556 -6.73 -42.69 -71.23
C THR A 556 -7.12 -42.49 -69.77
N ASP A 557 -7.72 -41.35 -69.43
CA ASP A 557 -8.11 -41.04 -68.05
C ASP A 557 -9.26 -41.93 -67.57
N ARG A 558 -10.26 -42.22 -68.42
CA ARG A 558 -11.33 -43.19 -68.10
C ARG A 558 -10.78 -44.59 -67.85
N LEU A 559 -9.84 -45.07 -68.68
CA LEU A 559 -9.22 -46.38 -68.52
C LEU A 559 -8.28 -46.42 -67.30
N ARG A 560 -7.63 -45.31 -66.97
CA ARG A 560 -6.83 -45.13 -65.76
C ARG A 560 -7.72 -45.18 -64.51
N GLU A 561 -8.85 -44.49 -64.50
CA GLU A 561 -9.85 -44.53 -63.41
C GLU A 561 -10.45 -45.93 -63.22
N GLN A 562 -10.81 -46.61 -64.31
CA GLN A 562 -11.31 -48.00 -64.25
C GLN A 562 -10.26 -48.97 -63.71
N ASN A 563 -9.00 -48.81 -64.11
CA ASN A 563 -7.89 -49.61 -63.58
C ASN A 563 -7.64 -49.32 -62.10
N GLN A 564 -7.81 -48.07 -61.64
CA GLN A 564 -7.73 -47.72 -60.22
C GLN A 564 -8.91 -48.30 -59.40
N GLN A 565 -10.14 -48.30 -59.93
CA GLN A 565 -11.32 -48.89 -59.26
C GLN A 565 -11.23 -50.41 -59.13
N ASN A 566 -10.70 -51.10 -60.13
CA ASN A 566 -10.45 -52.55 -60.08
C ASN A 566 -9.32 -52.96 -59.10
N ARG A 567 -8.68 -52.02 -58.40
CA ARG A 567 -7.68 -52.29 -57.34
C ARG A 567 -8.25 -52.24 -55.93
N LEU A 568 -9.43 -51.64 -55.74
CA LEU A 568 -10.09 -51.50 -54.43
C LEU A 568 -10.93 -52.74 -54.05
N PHE A 569 -11.05 -53.69 -54.98
CA PHE A 569 -11.59 -55.04 -54.80
C PHE A 569 -10.50 -56.06 -55.12
#